data_AF-A0A7C4W8W8-F1
#
_entry.id   AF-A0A7C4W8W8-F1
#
_cell.length_a   1.000
_cell.length_b   1.000
_cell.length_c   1.000
_cell.angle_alpha   90.00
_cell.angle_beta   90.00
_cell.angle_gamma   90.00
#
_symmetry.space_group_name_H-M   'P 1'
#
loop_
_entity.id
_entity.type
_entity.pdbx_description
1 polymer ?
#
loop_
_entity_poly.entity_id
_entity_poly.type
_entity_poly.pdbx_seq_one_letter_code
_entity_poly.pdbx_strand_id
1 'polypeptide(L)' 'MVGKFEEKDLKIFSNFCHDSLGISATVRKIGNVLIAMAIGREEELKKKFKEIKRILKNTFKDISIKEKYEKDFNN' A
#
# COMPACT_ATOMS: atom_id res chain seq x y z
N MET A 1 15.98 -2.16 -15.90
CA MET A 1 16.25 -1.72 -14.52
C MET A 1 14.93 -1.64 -13.76
N VAL A 2 14.72 -2.50 -12.75
CA VAL A 2 13.57 -2.37 -11.85
C VAL A 2 13.86 -1.19 -10.94
N GLY A 3 13.32 0.00 -11.27
CA GLY A 3 13.48 1.19 -10.43
C GLY A 3 12.92 0.87 -9.05
N LYS A 4 13.81 0.71 -8.06
CA LYS A 4 13.45 0.47 -6.66
C LYS A 4 12.59 1.65 -6.22
N PHE A 5 11.47 1.37 -5.55
CA PHE A 5 10.84 2.40 -4.72
C PHE A 5 11.89 2.89 -3.75
N GLU A 6 12.16 4.19 -3.74
CA GLU A 6 13.15 4.72 -2.82
C GLU A 6 12.60 4.62 -1.40
N GLU A 7 13.49 4.47 -0.42
CA GLU A 7 13.10 4.32 0.99
C GLU A 7 12.24 5.51 1.47
N LYS A 8 12.46 6.70 0.88
CA LYS A 8 11.64 7.90 1.10
C LYS A 8 10.18 7.72 0.67
N ASP A 9 9.92 7.08 -0.47
CA ASP A 9 8.57 6.88 -1.01
C ASP A 9 7.82 5.85 -0.18
N LEU A 10 8.53 4.82 0.30
CA LEU A 10 8.00 3.84 1.24
C LEU A 10 7.57 4.50 2.54
N LYS A 11 8.41 5.40 3.08
CA LYS A 11 8.14 6.12 4.32
C LYS A 11 6.96 7.07 4.17
N ILE A 12 6.89 7.82 3.07
CA ILE A 12 5.77 8.72 2.76
C ILE A 12 4.46 7.92 2.68
N PHE A 13 4.47 6.78 1.98
CA PHE A 13 3.29 5.94 1.85
C PHE A 13 2.86 5.33 3.20
N SER A 14 3.82 4.84 3.97
CA SER A 14 3.54 4.23 5.27
C SER A 14 2.95 5.26 6.24
N ASN A 15 3.55 6.46 6.30
CA ASN A 15 3.02 7.58 7.09
C ASN A 15 1.63 7.99 6.61
N PHE A 16 1.41 8.12 5.30
CA PHE A 16 0.09 8.45 4.76
C PHE A 16 -0.97 7.42 5.20
N CYS A 17 -0.65 6.13 5.14
CA CYS A 17 -1.58 5.08 5.56
C CYS A 17 -1.82 5.09 7.07
N HIS A 18 -0.81 5.43 7.86
CA HIS A 18 -0.96 5.59 9.29
C HIS A 18 -1.81 6.82 9.64
N ASP A 19 -1.48 7.99 9.09
CA ASP A 19 -2.13 9.27 9.40
C ASP A 19 -3.56 9.37 8.83
N SER A 20 -3.77 8.93 7.58
CA SER A 20 -5.06 9.08 6.91
C SER A 20 -6.01 7.92 7.20
N LEU A 21 -5.47 6.71 7.42
CA LEU A 21 -6.27 5.49 7.46
C LEU A 21 -6.09 4.71 8.78
N GLY A 22 -5.17 5.13 9.67
CA GLY A 22 -4.92 4.46 10.94
C GLY A 22 -4.43 3.03 10.79
N ILE A 23 -3.77 2.70 9.67
CA ILE A 23 -3.29 1.34 9.38
C ILE A 23 -1.81 1.31 9.05
N SER A 24 -1.14 0.25 9.48
CA SER A 24 0.24 -0.03 9.09
C SER A 24 0.26 -0.68 7.71
N ALA A 25 0.67 0.07 6.71
CA ALA A 25 0.84 -0.41 5.35
C ALA A 25 2.23 -0.12 4.79
N THR A 26 2.67 -0.98 3.88
CA THR A 26 3.92 -0.86 3.13
C THR A 26 3.68 -1.20 1.66
N VAL A 27 4.49 -0.67 0.76
CA VAL A 27 4.39 -0.94 -0.67
C VAL A 27 5.70 -1.52 -1.19
N ARG A 28 5.61 -2.43 -2.15
CA ARG A 28 6.79 -3.01 -2.79
C ARG A 28 6.62 -2.99 -4.30
N LYS A 29 7.60 -2.45 -5.01
CA LYS A 29 7.60 -2.47 -6.48
C LYS A 29 8.34 -3.70 -7.00
N ILE A 30 7.67 -4.49 -7.85
CA ILE A 30 8.22 -5.65 -8.55
C ILE A 30 7.94 -5.45 -10.04
N GLY A 31 8.95 -5.07 -10.82
CA GLY A 31 8.77 -4.69 -12.22
C GLY A 31 7.84 -3.47 -12.36
N ASN A 32 6.75 -3.62 -13.12
CA ASN A 32 5.67 -2.62 -13.27
C ASN A 32 4.49 -2.84 -12.29
N VAL A 33 4.66 -3.71 -11.30
CA VAL A 33 3.63 -4.02 -10.30
C VAL A 33 3.98 -3.36 -8.97
N LEU A 34 3.04 -2.66 -8.35
CA LEU A 34 3.08 -2.29 -6.94
C LEU A 34 2.28 -3.28 -6.13
N ILE A 35 2.89 -3.83 -5.10
CA ILE A 35 2.26 -4.70 -4.11
C ILE A 35 2.11 -3.87 -2.85
N ALA A 36 0.89 -3.46 -2.54
CA ALA A 36 0.57 -2.86 -1.26
C ALA A 36 0.23 -3.99 -0.27
N MET A 37 0.94 -4.01 0.85
CA MET A 37 0.74 -4.93 1.96
C MET A 37 0.26 -4.10 3.15
N ALA A 38 -0.88 -4.44 3.71
CA ALA A 38 -1.32 -3.85 4.97
C ALA A 38 -1.66 -4.94 5.97
N ILE A 39 -1.43 -4.61 7.24
CA ILE A 39 -1.69 -5.49 8.37
C ILE A 39 -2.90 -4.90 9.10
N GLY A 40 -3.89 -5.75 9.39
CA GLY A 40 -5.12 -5.33 10.09
C GLY A 40 -6.33 -6.21 9.76
N ARG A 41 -7.51 -5.78 10.24
CA ARG A 41 -8.79 -6.46 10.00
C ARG A 41 -9.20 -6.33 8.54
N GLU A 42 -9.43 -7.46 7.87
CA GLU A 42 -9.68 -7.53 6.42
C GLU A 42 -10.83 -6.61 5.95
N GLU A 43 -11.92 -6.49 6.72
CA GLU A 43 -13.05 -5.62 6.39
C GLU A 43 -12.67 -4.12 6.39
N GLU A 44 -11.87 -3.68 7.35
CA GLU A 44 -11.36 -2.31 7.39
C GLU A 44 -10.36 -2.06 6.26
N LEU A 45 -9.46 -3.03 6.04
CA LEU A 45 -8.46 -2.96 4.98
C LEU A 45 -9.13 -2.86 3.62
N LYS A 46 -10.18 -3.63 3.32
CA LYS A 46 -10.91 -3.57 2.03
C LYS A 46 -11.51 -2.19 1.75
N LYS A 47 -12.07 -1.53 2.77
CA LYS A 47 -12.62 -0.16 2.61
C LYS A 47 -11.51 0.85 2.38
N LYS A 48 -10.46 0.80 3.20
CA LYS A 48 -9.32 1.74 3.18
C LYS A 48 -8.43 1.56 1.94
N PHE A 49 -8.29 0.32 1.43
CA PHE A 49 -7.51 0.01 0.23
C PHE A 49 -8.07 0.63 -1.04
N LYS A 50 -9.39 0.83 -1.12
CA LYS A 50 -10.02 1.46 -2.27
C LYS A 50 -9.51 2.89 -2.47
N GLU A 51 -9.29 3.61 -1.37
CA GLU A 51 -8.70 4.95 -1.37
C GLU A 51 -7.21 4.91 -1.71
N ILE A 52 -6.46 3.99 -1.09
CA ILE A 52 -5.03 3.76 -1.39
C ILE A 52 -4.82 3.50 -2.89
N LYS A 53 -5.61 2.62 -3.49
CA LYS A 53 -5.56 2.32 -4.93
C LYS A 53 -5.82 3.55 -5.78
N ARG A 54 -6.76 4.41 -5.37
CA ARG A 54 -7.09 5.65 -6.09
C ARG A 54 -5.90 6.62 -6.09
N ILE A 55 -5.27 6.79 -4.92
CA ILE A 55 -4.11 7.68 -4.76
C ILE A 55 -2.93 7.14 -5.55
N LEU A 56 -2.61 5.86 -5.38
CA LEU A 56 -1.51 5.23 -6.10
C LEU A 56 -1.71 5.24 -7.63
N LYS A 57 -2.94 5.07 -8.13
CA LYS A 57 -3.23 5.22 -9.57
C LYS A 57 -3.06 6.66 -10.07
N ASN A 58 -3.43 7.65 -9.26
CA ASN A 58 -3.25 9.06 -9.62
C ASN A 58 -1.76 9.44 -9.65
N THR A 59 -0.97 8.94 -8.71
CA THR A 59 0.47 9.17 -8.65
C THR A 59 1.22 8.37 -9.73
N PHE A 60 0.79 7.14 -10.00
CA PHE A 60 1.45 6.22 -10.93
C PHE A 60 0.47 5.74 -12.01
N LYS A 61 0.34 6.54 -13.09
CA LYS A 61 -0.63 6.33 -14.17
C LYS A 61 -0.50 4.99 -14.93
N ASP A 62 0.62 4.29 -14.83
CA ASP A 62 0.94 3.06 -15.58
C ASP A 62 1.31 1.84 -14.71
N ILE A 63 1.01 1.87 -13.41
CA ILE A 63 1.35 0.77 -12.50
C ILE A 63 0.14 -0.12 -12.20
N SER A 64 0.37 -1.44 -12.29
CA SER A 64 -0.57 -2.44 -11.79
C SER A 64 -0.45 -2.59 -10.28
N ILE A 65 -1.54 -2.35 -9.54
CA ILE A 65 -1.57 -2.45 -8.07
C ILE A 65 -2.18 -3.79 -7.66
N LYS A 66 -1.39 -4.64 -7.00
CA LYS A 66 -1.84 -5.87 -6.34
C LYS A 66 -1.99 -5.63 -4.83
N GLU A 67 -3.03 -6.22 -4.27
CA GLU A 67 -3.36 -6.12 -2.85
C GLU A 67 -2.97 -7.44 -2.17
N LYS A 68 -2.24 -7.35 -1.07
CA LYS A 68 -1.99 -8.49 -0.20
C LYS A 68 -2.37 -8.11 1.22
N TYR A 69 -3.27 -8.89 1.80
CA TYR A 69 -3.72 -8.72 3.17
C TYR A 69 -3.01 -9.76 4.03
N GLU A 70 -2.35 -9.31 5.09
CA GLU A 70 -1.93 -10.20 6.17
C GLU A 70 -2.89 -9.98 7.33
N LYS A 71 -3.60 -11.04 7.73
CA LYS A 71 -4.41 -11.00 8.95
C LYS A 71 -3.45 -10.81 10.11
N ASP A 72 -3.66 -9.75 10.88
CA ASP A 72 -3.00 -9.61 12.16
C ASP A 72 -3.50 -10.74 13.05
N PHE A 73 -2.66 -11.76 13.28
CA PHE A 73 -2.98 -12.90 14.14
C PHE A 73 -2.82 -12.55 15.63
N ASN A 74 -2.62 -11.27 15.98
CA ASN A 74 -2.62 -10.80 17.36
C ASN A 74 -3.83 -9.89 17.62
N ASN A 75 -4.94 -10.51 18.06
CA ASN A 75 -5.64 -10.24 19.33
C ASN A 75 -7.06 -10.83 19.29
#